data_AF-A0A5B2VT77-F1
#
_entry.id   AF-A0A5B2VT77-F1
#
_cell.length_a   1.000
_cell.length_b   1.000
_cell.length_c   1.000
_cell.angle_alpha   90.00
_cell.angle_beta   90.00
_cell.angle_gamma   90.00
#
_symmetry.space_group_name_H-M   'P 1'
#
loop_
_entity.id
_entity.type
_entity.pdbx_description
1 polymer ?
#
loop_
_entity_poly.entity_id
_entity_poly.type
_entity_poly.pdbx_seq_one_letter_code
_entity_poly.pdbx_strand_id
1 'polypeptide(L)'
;MTVEDLIRTLAEANDTAIVLTDTSLGEPGPTILYVNPAFCRMTGYEAHEVVGRSPRMLQGARTNRLVLRTLARALREGKPFSGCVVNYRKSGEQYLCQVDIEPLFNRAGELEHFIAFEREVKRRRGRPAKGALGRFEAVSNRQPAPKTNPSPA
;
A
#
# COMPACT_ATOMS: atom_id res chain seq x y z
N MET A 1 14.69 -2.88 -20.88
CA MET A 1 14.25 -2.63 -19.50
C MET A 1 12.77 -2.33 -19.56
N THR A 2 11.95 -3.21 -19.01
CA THR A 2 10.51 -3.00 -18.91
C THR A 2 10.21 -1.99 -17.78
N VAL A 3 8.97 -1.49 -17.70
CA VAL A 3 8.55 -0.65 -16.57
C VAL A 3 8.63 -1.42 -15.24
N GLU A 4 8.35 -2.73 -15.27
CA GLU A 4 8.47 -3.61 -14.10
C GLU A 4 9.91 -3.72 -13.59
N ASP A 5 10.90 -3.85 -14.49
CA ASP A 5 12.33 -3.90 -14.13
C ASP A 5 12.78 -2.60 -13.44
N LEU A 6 12.34 -1.46 -13.97
CA LEU A 6 12.64 -0.15 -13.40
C LEU A 6 12.01 0.01 -12.02
N ILE A 7 10.73 -0.34 -11.88
CA ILE A 7 10.01 -0.27 -10.61
C ILE A 7 10.67 -1.16 -9.58
N ARG A 8 11.02 -2.40 -9.93
CA ARG A 8 11.74 -3.32 -9.05
C ARG A 8 13.04 -2.70 -8.55
N THR A 9 13.82 -2.09 -9.44
CA THR A 9 15.10 -1.47 -9.08
C THR A 9 14.94 -0.28 -8.13
N LEU A 10 13.93 0.57 -8.36
CA LEU A 10 13.71 1.78 -7.56
C LEU A 10 12.98 1.52 -6.25
N ALA A 11 12.06 0.55 -6.22
CA ALA A 11 11.20 0.27 -5.08
C ALA A 11 11.89 -0.55 -3.99
N GLU A 12 12.91 -1.34 -4.35
CA GLU A 12 13.55 -2.29 -3.44
C GLU A 12 14.14 -1.63 -2.18
N ALA A 13 14.80 -0.49 -2.35
CA ALA A 13 15.42 0.27 -1.26
C ALA A 13 14.46 1.26 -0.57
N ASN A 14 13.19 1.34 -1.00
CA ASN A 14 12.24 2.31 -0.47
C ASN A 14 11.56 1.80 0.81
N ASP A 15 11.45 2.66 1.82
CA ASP A 15 10.75 2.35 3.08
C ASP A 15 9.22 2.51 3.00
N THR A 16 8.70 3.12 1.93
CA THR A 16 7.27 3.10 1.63
C THR A 16 6.90 1.76 0.99
N ALA A 17 5.80 1.15 1.42
CA ALA A 17 5.30 -0.06 0.81
C ALA A 17 4.81 0.25 -0.62
N ILE A 18 5.30 -0.51 -1.59
CA ILE A 18 4.98 -0.32 -3.01
C ILE A 18 4.38 -1.61 -3.55
N VAL A 19 3.26 -1.49 -4.26
CA VAL A 19 2.56 -2.59 -4.93
C VAL A 19 2.35 -2.20 -6.39
N LEU A 20 2.69 -3.10 -7.31
CA LEU A 20 2.39 -2.97 -8.74
C LEU A 20 1.36 -4.02 -9.11
N THR A 21 0.32 -3.63 -9.83
CA THR A 21 -0.72 -4.55 -10.32
C THR A 21 -0.93 -4.43 -11.83
N ASP A 22 -1.58 -5.45 -12.39
CA ASP A 22 -2.23 -5.35 -13.69
C ASP A 22 -3.44 -4.38 -13.64
N THR A 23 -4.18 -4.29 -14.75
CA THR A 23 -5.35 -3.41 -14.92
C THR A 23 -6.68 -4.18 -14.91
N SER A 24 -6.67 -5.47 -14.56
CA SER A 24 -7.87 -6.31 -14.62
C SER A 24 -8.82 -5.96 -13.47
N LEU A 25 -9.91 -5.25 -13.78
CA LEU A 25 -10.86 -4.79 -12.75
C LEU A 25 -12.02 -5.76 -12.48
N GLY A 26 -12.13 -6.86 -13.25
CA GLY A 26 -13.09 -7.94 -13.02
C GLY A 26 -12.80 -8.66 -11.69
N GLU A 27 -13.75 -9.42 -11.14
CA GLU A 27 -13.50 -10.10 -9.86
C GLU A 27 -12.36 -11.12 -9.96
N PRO A 28 -11.40 -11.15 -9.01
CA PRO A 28 -11.38 -10.50 -7.68
C PRO A 28 -10.72 -9.11 -7.63
N GLY A 29 -10.54 -8.44 -8.76
CA GLY A 29 -9.84 -7.16 -8.91
C GLY A 29 -8.43 -7.35 -9.49
N PRO A 30 -7.64 -6.27 -9.54
CA PRO A 30 -6.35 -6.29 -10.21
C PRO A 30 -5.36 -7.23 -9.51
N THR A 31 -4.52 -7.87 -10.30
CA THR A 31 -3.55 -8.89 -9.84
C THR A 31 -2.23 -8.25 -9.49
N ILE A 32 -1.67 -8.58 -8.32
CA ILE A 32 -0.33 -8.15 -7.89
C ILE A 32 0.73 -8.80 -8.78
N LEU A 33 1.56 -7.96 -9.41
CA LEU A 33 2.71 -8.35 -10.21
C LEU A 33 4.02 -8.22 -9.40
N TYR A 34 4.07 -7.23 -8.49
CA TYR A 34 5.24 -6.98 -7.64
C TYR A 34 4.84 -6.32 -6.32
N VAL A 35 5.60 -6.65 -5.27
CA VAL A 35 5.62 -5.93 -3.98
C VAL A 35 7.06 -5.76 -3.53
N ASN A 36 7.37 -4.65 -2.86
CA ASN A 36 8.70 -4.42 -2.32
C ASN A 36 8.86 -4.95 -0.87
N PRO A 37 10.10 -5.02 -0.33
CA PRO A 37 10.33 -5.48 1.04
C PRO A 37 9.58 -4.68 2.12
N ALA A 38 9.32 -3.39 1.91
CA ALA A 38 8.55 -2.57 2.84
C ALA A 38 7.09 -3.04 2.96
N PHE A 39 6.46 -3.44 1.85
CA PHE A 39 5.14 -4.07 1.87
C PHE A 39 5.16 -5.37 2.68
N CYS A 40 6.18 -6.22 2.49
CA CYS A 40 6.29 -7.48 3.22
C CYS A 40 6.42 -7.23 4.74
N ARG A 41 7.31 -6.31 5.15
CA ARG A 41 7.46 -5.91 6.56
C ARG A 41 6.17 -5.36 7.16
N MET A 42 5.45 -4.54 6.39
CA MET A 42 4.20 -3.94 6.85
C MET A 42 3.08 -4.98 6.96
N THR A 43 2.92 -5.87 6.00
CA THR A 43 1.75 -6.77 5.98
C THR A 43 1.99 -8.13 6.64
N GLY A 44 3.26 -8.50 6.84
CA GLY A 44 3.68 -9.81 7.32
C GLY A 44 3.55 -10.93 6.28
N TYR A 45 3.25 -10.59 5.01
CA TYR A 45 3.28 -11.53 3.89
C TYR A 45 4.63 -11.51 3.21
N GLU A 46 5.05 -12.65 2.67
CA GLU A 46 6.16 -12.74 1.74
C GLU A 46 5.70 -12.47 0.30
N ALA A 47 6.60 -11.97 -0.54
CA ALA A 47 6.26 -11.60 -1.92
C ALA A 47 5.65 -12.77 -2.72
N HIS A 48 6.19 -13.98 -2.55
CA HIS A 48 5.71 -15.18 -3.24
C HIS A 48 4.31 -15.62 -2.79
N GLU A 49 3.80 -15.14 -1.65
CA GLU A 49 2.46 -15.46 -1.15
C GLU A 49 1.36 -14.54 -1.70
N VAL A 50 1.76 -13.40 -2.27
CA VAL A 50 0.85 -12.32 -2.70
C VAL A 50 0.91 -12.03 -4.19
N VAL A 51 2.06 -12.23 -4.85
CA VAL A 51 2.15 -12.13 -6.31
C VAL A 51 1.19 -13.14 -6.94
N GLY A 52 0.42 -12.69 -7.94
CA GLY A 52 -0.66 -13.47 -8.56
C GLY A 52 -2.01 -13.38 -7.83
N ARG A 53 -2.13 -12.60 -6.75
CA ARG A 53 -3.39 -12.41 -6.01
C ARG A 53 -3.86 -10.96 -6.08
N SER A 54 -5.13 -10.74 -5.77
CA SER A 54 -5.68 -9.38 -5.65
C SER A 54 -5.34 -8.76 -4.28
N PRO A 55 -4.97 -7.46 -4.22
CA PRO A 55 -4.75 -6.74 -2.95
C PRO A 55 -5.98 -6.75 -2.03
N ARG A 56 -7.17 -7.09 -2.56
CA ARG A 56 -8.39 -7.27 -1.75
C ARG A 56 -8.23 -8.30 -0.64
N MET A 57 -7.23 -9.19 -0.71
CA MET A 57 -6.88 -10.10 0.38
C MET A 57 -6.53 -9.40 1.70
N LEU A 58 -6.10 -8.14 1.67
CA LEU A 58 -5.81 -7.34 2.87
C LEU A 58 -7.07 -6.72 3.48
N GLN A 59 -8.23 -6.81 2.83
CA GLN A 59 -9.47 -6.20 3.29
C GLN A 59 -10.24 -7.16 4.21
N GLY A 60 -11.05 -6.61 5.11
CA GLY A 60 -11.86 -7.40 6.02
C GLY A 60 -13.11 -6.65 6.51
N ALA A 61 -13.68 -7.12 7.61
CA ALA A 61 -14.99 -6.67 8.09
C ALA A 61 -15.09 -5.16 8.35
N ARG A 62 -13.99 -4.52 8.79
CA ARG A 62 -13.96 -3.07 9.10
C ARG A 62 -13.47 -2.21 7.94
N THR A 63 -13.16 -2.79 6.79
CA THR A 63 -12.76 -2.02 5.60
C THR A 63 -13.94 -1.21 5.08
N ASN A 64 -13.78 0.12 4.99
CA ASN A 64 -14.87 1.01 4.62
C ASN A 64 -15.30 0.84 3.16
N ARG A 65 -16.49 0.27 2.93
CA ARG A 65 -17.03 0.00 1.60
C ARG A 65 -17.28 1.26 0.76
N LEU A 66 -17.55 2.42 1.36
CA LEU A 66 -17.70 3.67 0.62
C LEU A 66 -16.38 4.14 0.02
N VAL A 67 -15.28 3.99 0.76
CA VAL A 67 -13.93 4.30 0.27
C VAL A 67 -13.57 3.34 -0.86
N LEU A 68 -13.86 2.04 -0.72
CA LEU A 68 -13.64 1.05 -1.78
C LEU A 68 -14.45 1.33 -3.04
N ARG A 69 -15.70 1.78 -2.93
CA ARG A 69 -16.49 2.19 -4.11
C ARG A 69 -15.87 3.38 -4.82
N THR A 70 -15.32 4.33 -4.06
CA THR A 70 -14.62 5.51 -4.61
C THR A 70 -13.34 5.09 -5.32
N LEU A 71 -12.54 4.21 -4.70
CA LEU A 71 -11.36 3.60 -5.32
C LEU A 71 -11.74 2.88 -6.63
N ALA A 72 -12.73 1.98 -6.59
CA ALA A 72 -13.15 1.22 -7.76
C ALA A 72 -13.63 2.12 -8.91
N ARG A 73 -14.25 3.26 -8.60
CA ARG A 73 -14.63 4.26 -9.60
C ARG A 73 -13.39 4.93 -10.20
N ALA A 74 -12.43 5.37 -9.38
CA ALA A 74 -11.21 6.00 -9.86
C ALA A 74 -10.41 5.07 -10.79
N LEU A 75 -10.25 3.79 -10.41
CA LEU A 75 -9.56 2.80 -11.25
C LEU A 75 -10.26 2.59 -12.59
N ARG A 76 -11.60 2.48 -12.60
CA ARG A 76 -12.39 2.36 -13.85
C ARG A 76 -12.27 3.58 -14.76
N GLU A 77 -12.08 4.76 -14.19
CA GLU A 77 -11.88 6.00 -14.93
C GLU A 77 -10.40 6.23 -15.31
N GLY A 78 -9.48 5.33 -14.95
CA GLY A 78 -8.05 5.50 -15.16
C GLY A 78 -7.48 6.73 -14.43
N LYS A 79 -8.03 7.05 -13.24
CA LYS A 79 -7.66 8.24 -12.46
C LYS A 79 -6.91 7.87 -11.19
N PRO A 80 -6.05 8.78 -10.68
CA PRO A 80 -5.42 8.61 -9.39
C PRO A 80 -6.44 8.47 -8.25
N PHE A 81 -6.03 7.78 -7.19
CA PHE A 81 -6.82 7.65 -5.97
C PHE A 81 -5.94 7.91 -4.75
N SER A 82 -6.47 8.66 -3.78
CA SER A 82 -5.86 8.82 -2.46
C SER A 82 -6.92 8.60 -1.40
N GLY A 83 -6.64 7.73 -0.43
CA GLY A 83 -7.61 7.39 0.60
C GLY A 83 -6.99 6.63 1.77
N CYS A 84 -7.86 6.29 2.72
CA CYS A 84 -7.44 5.56 3.91
C CYS A 84 -8.49 4.51 4.27
N VAL A 85 -8.04 3.27 4.49
CA VAL A 85 -8.87 2.09 4.75
C VAL A 85 -8.26 1.23 5.84
N VAL A 86 -9.10 0.49 6.56
CA VAL A 86 -8.61 -0.55 7.47
C VAL A 86 -8.25 -1.78 6.64
N ASN A 87 -7.02 -2.25 6.79
CA ASN A 87 -6.51 -3.50 6.25
C ASN A 87 -6.11 -4.45 7.39
N TYR A 88 -5.81 -5.69 7.03
CA TYR A 88 -5.47 -6.77 7.93
C TYR A 88 -4.13 -7.38 7.52
N ARG A 89 -3.22 -7.54 8.48
CA ARG A 89 -1.96 -8.26 8.27
C ARG A 89 -2.21 -9.75 8.13
N LYS A 90 -1.20 -10.51 7.73
CA LYS A 90 -1.23 -11.99 7.70
C LYS A 90 -1.64 -12.60 9.05
N SER A 91 -1.24 -11.96 10.16
CA SER A 91 -1.61 -12.36 11.53
C SER A 91 -3.09 -12.10 11.88
N GLY A 92 -3.84 -11.38 11.03
CA GLY A 92 -5.19 -10.89 11.33
C GLY A 92 -5.23 -9.55 12.09
N GLU A 93 -4.07 -8.99 12.45
CA GLU A 93 -4.00 -7.67 13.09
C GLU A 93 -4.53 -6.58 12.15
N GLN A 94 -5.37 -5.70 12.67
CA GLN A 94 -5.89 -4.54 11.94
C GLN A 94 -4.86 -3.41 11.92
N TYR A 95 -4.68 -2.79 10.77
CA TYR A 95 -3.94 -1.55 10.64
C TYR A 95 -4.68 -0.59 9.72
N LEU A 96 -4.46 0.70 9.93
CA LEU A 96 -5.05 1.74 9.10
C LEU A 96 -4.05 2.08 8.00
N CYS A 97 -4.40 1.72 6.77
CA CYS A 97 -3.58 1.93 5.58
C CYS A 97 -4.02 3.22 4.89
N GLN A 98 -3.10 4.18 4.75
CA GLN A 98 -3.21 5.21 3.73
C GLN A 98 -2.67 4.62 2.42
N VAL A 99 -3.43 4.77 1.35
CA VAL A 99 -3.09 4.26 0.02
C VAL A 99 -3.24 5.38 -1.00
N ASP A 100 -2.19 5.59 -1.76
CA ASP A 100 -2.10 6.52 -2.89
C ASP A 100 -1.80 5.70 -4.16
N ILE A 101 -2.68 5.75 -5.16
CA ILE A 101 -2.61 4.93 -6.38
C ILE A 101 -2.48 5.84 -7.58
N GLU A 102 -1.50 5.54 -8.43
CA GLU A 102 -1.27 6.20 -9.72
C GLU A 102 -1.47 5.21 -10.87
N PRO A 103 -2.26 5.58 -11.90
CA PRO A 103 -2.31 4.84 -13.16
C PRO A 103 -1.02 5.05 -13.97
N LEU A 104 -0.46 3.97 -14.50
CA LEU A 104 0.70 4.00 -15.39
C LEU A 104 0.26 3.73 -16.82
N PHE A 105 0.58 4.66 -17.72
CA PHE A 105 0.23 4.59 -19.12
C PHE A 105 1.46 4.32 -19.98
N ASN A 106 1.28 3.51 -21.03
CA ASN A 106 2.31 3.29 -22.03
C ASN A 106 2.46 4.52 -22.95
N ARG A 107 3.41 4.47 -23.89
CA ARG A 107 3.66 5.57 -24.85
C ARG A 107 2.48 5.85 -25.79
N ALA A 108 1.58 4.89 -25.99
CA ALA A 108 0.36 5.05 -26.78
C ALA A 108 -0.79 5.68 -25.97
N GLY A 109 -0.58 5.94 -24.67
CA GLY A 109 -1.61 6.49 -23.77
C GLY A 109 -2.57 5.43 -23.24
N GLU A 110 -2.26 4.15 -23.39
CA GLU A 110 -3.07 3.05 -22.88
C GLU A 110 -2.66 2.72 -21.44
N LEU A 111 -3.65 2.47 -20.60
CA LEU A 111 -3.43 2.09 -19.21
C LEU A 111 -2.80 0.69 -19.14
N GLU A 112 -1.59 0.59 -18.59
CA GLU A 112 -0.80 -0.65 -18.55
C GLU A 112 -0.75 -1.26 -17.14
N HIS A 113 -0.65 -0.42 -16.10
CA HIS A 113 -0.56 -0.86 -14.72
C HIS A 113 -1.19 0.15 -13.74
N PHE A 114 -1.34 -0.29 -12.49
CA PHE A 114 -1.49 0.60 -11.34
C PHE A 114 -0.33 0.42 -10.37
N ILE A 115 0.21 1.53 -9.88
CA ILE A 115 1.20 1.53 -8.79
C ILE A 115 0.57 2.14 -7.54
N ALA A 116 0.68 1.45 -6.42
CA ALA A 116 0.18 1.90 -5.13
C ALA A 116 1.33 2.15 -4.15
N PHE A 117 1.24 3.25 -3.42
CA PHE A 117 2.10 3.61 -2.30
C PHE A 117 1.28 3.50 -1.02
N GLU A 118 1.70 2.61 -0.13
CA GLU A 118 0.97 2.31 1.10
C GLU A 118 1.79 2.69 2.32
N ARG A 119 1.09 3.24 3.32
CA ARG A 119 1.67 3.59 4.61
C ARG A 119 0.70 3.24 5.73
N GLU A 120 1.23 2.64 6.78
CA GLU A 120 0.49 2.55 8.02
C GLU A 120 0.44 3.92 8.69
N VAL A 121 -0.77 4.35 9.00
CA VAL A 121 -1.04 5.65 9.62
C VAL A 121 -1.88 5.47 10.87
N LYS A 122 -1.84 6.47 11.74
CA LYS A 122 -2.77 6.60 12.87
C LYS A 122 -3.53 7.89 12.77
N ARG A 123 -4.74 7.93 13.34
CA ARG A 123 -5.52 9.16 13.44
C ARG A 123 -4.80 10.14 14.35
N ARG A 124 -4.57 11.36 13.86
CA ARG A 124 -4.08 12.46 14.69
C ARG A 124 -5.09 12.78 15.78
N ARG A 125 -4.61 12.98 17.01
CA ARG A 125 -5.41 13.55 18.09
C ARG A 125 -5.47 15.06 17.94
N GLY A 126 -6.66 15.65 18.14
CA GLY A 126 -6.87 17.09 18.07
C GLY A 126 -7.53 17.58 16.77
N ARG A 127 -7.57 18.91 16.60
CA ARG A 127 -8.23 19.55 15.45
C ARG A 127 -7.45 19.19 14.17
N PRO A 128 -8.10 18.63 13.14
CA PRO A 128 -7.43 18.32 11.88
C PRO A 128 -6.75 19.55 11.29
N ALA A 129 -5.52 19.40 10.78
CA ALA A 129 -5.03 20.36 9.79
C ALA A 129 -5.97 20.33 8.57
N LYS A 130 -6.12 21.45 7.85
CA LYS A 130 -7.04 21.53 6.70
C LYS A 130 -6.78 20.40 5.69
N GLY A 131 -7.84 19.73 5.24
CA GLY A 131 -7.78 18.63 4.26
C GLY A 131 -7.93 17.23 4.85
N ALA A 132 -8.21 16.23 4.00
CA ALA A 132 -8.40 14.84 4.43
C ALA A 132 -7.11 14.18 4.94
N LEU A 133 -5.96 14.53 4.36
CA LEU A 133 -4.62 14.06 4.74
C LEU A 133 -4.15 14.60 6.09
N GLY A 134 -4.60 15.80 6.50
CA GLY A 134 -4.25 16.41 7.79
C GLY A 134 -4.80 15.70 9.03
N ARG A 135 -5.59 14.64 8.83
CA ARG A 135 -6.19 13.81 9.89
C ARG A 135 -5.35 12.60 10.27
N PHE A 136 -4.33 12.27 9.49
CA PHE A 136 -3.53 11.07 9.68
C PHE A 136 -2.05 11.44 9.84
N GLU A 137 -1.32 10.61 10.57
CA GLU A 137 0.14 10.70 10.69
C GLU A 137 0.75 9.31 10.56
N ALA A 138 1.92 9.23 9.94
CA ALA A 138 2.63 7.97 9.74
C ALA A 138 2.98 7.33 11.10
N VAL A 139 2.84 6.01 11.19
CA VAL A 139 3.37 5.26 12.32
C VAL A 139 4.88 5.16 12.11
N SER A 140 5.66 5.86 12.94
CA SER A 140 7.12 5.78 12.90
C SER A 140 7.57 4.42 13.42
N ASN A 141 7.99 3.54 12.52
CA ASN A 141 8.57 2.25 12.85
C ASN A 141 10.08 2.41 13.13
N ARG A 142 10.46 3.28 14.07
CA ARG A 142 11.82 3.21 14.62
C ARG A 142 11.87 2.00 15.54
N GLN A 143 12.63 0.97 15.15
CA GLN A 143 13.04 -0.07 16.10
C GLN A 143 13.69 0.64 17.31
N PRO A 144 13.36 0.26 18.56
CA PRO A 144 14.16 0.70 19.69
C PRO A 144 15.60 0.22 19.46
N ALA A 145 16.58 1.12 19.61
CA ALA A 145 17.99 0.76 19.55
C ALA A 145 18.24 -0.45 20.47
N PRO A 146 19.07 -1.42 20.06
CA PRO A 146 19.41 -2.54 20.92
C PRO A 146 19.94 -1.98 22.24
N LYS A 147 19.34 -2.41 23.36
CA LYS A 147 19.86 -2.08 24.68
C LYS A 147 21.28 -2.64 24.75
N THR A 148 22.28 -1.78 24.62
CA THR A 148 23.65 -2.12 24.94
C THR A 148 23.68 -2.38 26.43
N ASN A 149 23.71 -3.65 26.83
CA ASN A 149 24.03 -3.99 28.22
C ASN A 149 25.43 -3.44 28.51
N PRO A 150 25.64 -2.72 29.62
CA PRO A 150 26.98 -2.31 30.00
C PRO A 150 27.84 -3.57 30.17
N SER A 151 29.03 -3.56 29.57
CA SER A 151 30.03 -4.61 29.80
C SER A 151 30.27 -4.78 31.31
N PRO A 152 30.35 -6.01 31.82
CA PRO A 152 30.76 -6.23 33.20
C PRO A 152 32.20 -5.73 33.38
N ALA A 153 32.43 -5.11 34.54
CA ALA A 153 33.69 -4.53 34.98
C ALA A 153 34.82 -5.57 35.14
#